data_AF-A0A812PNE2-F1
#
_entry.id   AF-A0A812PNE2-F1
#
_cell.length_a   1.000
_cell.length_b   1.000
_cell.length_c   1.000
_cell.angle_alpha   90.00
_cell.angle_beta   90.00
_cell.angle_gamma   90.00
#
_symmetry.space_group_name_H-M   'P 1'
#
loop_
_entity.id
_entity.type
_entity.pdbx_description
1 polymer ?
#
loop_
_entity_poly.entity_id
_entity_poly.type
_entity_poly.pdbx_seq_one_letter_code
_entity_poly.pdbx_strand_id
1 'polypeptide(L)'
;MVGDMLRQMRVVERQVTSLAAKGNQIRAMGKLDLQTKANENATLVQELNQLRMLKSSLQRKVRDLSSRLSTLVPGTEKGAIKGGQATAQLPSPPPALGAVTGPPPGMPGPRQNTSSRELLEDAPSPVLKQPVQLAPVGSSSQEL
;
A
#
# COMPACT_ATOMS: atom_id res chain seq x y z
N MET A 1 14.65 38.03 46.78
CA MET A 1 13.99 38.42 45.51
C MET A 1 14.89 38.19 44.29
N VAL A 2 15.96 38.96 44.05
CA VAL A 2 16.80 38.77 42.84
C VAL A 2 17.50 37.40 42.79
N GLY A 3 18.04 36.92 43.92
CA GLY A 3 18.71 35.62 43.98
C GLY A 3 17.78 34.41 43.75
N ASP A 4 16.51 34.52 44.14
CA ASP A 4 15.51 33.46 43.95
C ASP A 4 15.10 33.35 42.47
N MET A 5 14.95 34.49 41.81
CA MET A 5 14.66 34.58 40.38
C MET A 5 15.78 33.95 39.53
N LEU A 6 17.05 34.21 39.87
CA LEU A 6 18.19 33.60 39.18
C LEU A 6 18.25 32.07 39.36
N ARG A 7 17.89 31.55 40.54
CA ARG A 7 17.79 30.10 40.76
C ARG A 7 16.66 29.49 39.93
N GLN A 8 15.49 30.14 39.91
CA GLN A 8 14.35 29.66 39.15
C GLN A 8 14.63 29.64 37.64
N MET A 9 15.26 30.69 37.11
CA MET A 9 15.69 30.76 35.71
C MET A 9 16.61 29.59 35.35
N ARG A 10 17.61 29.29 36.19
CA ARG A 10 18.51 28.14 35.97
C ARG A 10 17.78 26.79 35.95
N VAL A 11 16.75 26.62 36.79
CA VAL A 11 15.92 25.40 36.78
C VAL A 11 15.17 25.28 35.46
N VAL A 12 14.56 26.38 35.01
CA VAL A 12 13.83 26.43 33.73
C VAL A 12 14.76 26.15 32.55
N GLU A 13 15.96 26.75 32.50
CA GLU A 13 16.95 26.49 31.45
C GLU A 13 17.33 25.01 31.34
N ARG A 14 17.52 24.35 32.50
CA ARG A 14 17.79 22.91 32.55
C ARG A 14 16.60 22.10 32.05
N GLN A 15 15.38 22.47 32.42
CA GLN A 15 14.16 21.81 31.96
C GLN A 15 13.99 21.96 30.45
N VAL A 16 14.19 23.17 29.89
CA VAL A 16 14.13 23.42 28.45
C VAL A 16 15.16 22.58 27.70
N THR A 17 16.40 22.54 28.20
CA THR A 17 17.47 21.73 27.60
C THR A 17 17.13 20.24 27.62
N SER A 18 16.64 19.73 28.76
CA SER A 18 16.20 18.34 28.90
C SER A 18 15.03 18.00 27.98
N LEU A 19 14.05 18.90 27.87
CA LEU A 19 12.90 18.71 27.00
C LEU A 19 13.30 18.73 25.52
N ALA A 20 14.21 19.61 25.12
CA ALA A 20 14.77 19.64 23.77
C ALA A 20 15.52 18.34 23.44
N ALA A 21 16.37 17.85 24.36
CA ALA A 21 17.07 16.59 24.19
C ALA A 21 16.10 15.40 24.04
N LYS A 22 15.07 15.32 24.89
CA LYS A 22 14.02 14.29 24.80
C LYS A 22 13.23 14.39 23.50
N GLY A 23 12.89 15.61 23.06
CA GLY A 23 12.21 15.85 21.79
C GLY A 23 13.03 15.38 20.59
N ASN A 24 14.33 15.65 20.59
CA ASN A 24 15.26 15.17 19.56
C ASN A 24 15.36 13.64 19.54
N GLN A 25 15.44 13.01 20.71
CA GLN A 25 15.45 11.54 20.82
C GLN A 25 14.17 10.92 20.26
N ILE A 26 12.99 11.43 20.65
CA ILE A 26 11.70 10.93 20.15
C ILE A 26 11.62 11.08 18.63
N ARG A 27 12.04 12.22 18.09
CA ARG A 27 12.06 12.45 16.64
C ARG A 27 13.00 11.48 15.92
N ALA A 28 14.18 11.23 16.47
CA ALA A 28 15.14 10.29 15.90
C ALA A 28 14.59 8.86 15.90
N MET A 29 13.98 8.42 17.00
CA MET A 29 13.33 7.10 17.08
C MET A 29 12.16 6.99 16.12
N GLY A 30 11.32 8.02 16.01
CA GLY A 30 10.20 8.03 15.07
C GLY A 30 10.64 7.96 13.61
N LYS A 31 11.74 8.65 13.26
CA LYS A 31 12.34 8.56 11.92
C LYS A 31 12.85 7.15 11.63
N LEU A 32 13.53 6.54 12.59
CA LEU A 32 14.04 5.17 12.44
C LEU A 32 12.90 4.16 12.29
N ASP A 33 11.87 4.24 13.13
CA ASP A 33 10.70 3.36 13.06
C ASP A 33 9.98 3.48 11.71
N LEU A 34 9.77 4.71 11.22
CA LEU A 34 9.17 4.93 9.91
C LEU A 34 10.02 4.34 8.79
N GLN A 35 11.34 4.50 8.85
CA GLN A 35 12.25 3.94 7.86
C GLN A 35 12.22 2.41 7.87
N THR A 36 12.26 1.79 9.05
CA THR A 36 12.15 0.34 9.21
C THR A 36 10.84 -0.19 8.62
N LYS A 37 9.71 0.43 8.97
CA LYS A 37 8.39 0.05 8.43
C LYS A 37 8.29 0.23 6.93
N ALA A 38 8.87 1.29 6.38
CA ALA A 38 8.90 1.51 4.93
C ALA A 38 9.71 0.40 4.23
N ASN A 39 10.85 0.01 4.78
CA ASN A 39 11.67 -1.07 4.25
C ASN A 39 10.96 -2.43 4.33
N GLU A 40 10.34 -2.74 5.46
CA GLU A 40 9.53 -3.96 5.63
C GLU A 40 8.38 -4.00 4.63
N ASN A 41 7.67 -2.88 4.45
CA ASN A 41 6.58 -2.79 3.47
C ASN A 41 7.07 -3.04 2.05
N ALA A 42 8.20 -2.44 1.66
CA ALA A 42 8.80 -2.65 0.35
C ALA A 42 9.14 -4.14 0.11
N THR A 43 9.73 -4.80 1.11
CA THR A 43 10.03 -6.24 1.05
C THR A 43 8.75 -7.08 0.89
N LEU A 44 7.72 -6.82 1.69
CA LEU A 44 6.46 -7.55 1.62
C LEU A 44 5.77 -7.37 0.25
N VAL A 45 5.81 -6.17 -0.33
CA VAL A 45 5.28 -5.91 -1.68
C VAL A 45 6.04 -6.71 -2.73
N GLN A 46 7.37 -6.77 -2.63
CA GLN A 46 8.20 -7.56 -3.54
C GLN A 46 7.87 -9.06 -3.45
N GLU A 47 7.81 -9.61 -2.23
CA GLU A 47 7.47 -11.02 -1.98
C GLU A 47 6.08 -11.37 -2.51
N LEU A 48 5.09 -10.51 -2.23
CA LEU A 48 3.72 -10.69 -2.72
C LEU A 48 3.67 -10.73 -4.26
N ASN A 49 4.42 -9.85 -4.92
CA ASN A 49 4.49 -9.83 -6.38
C ASN A 49 5.18 -11.09 -6.93
N GLN A 50 6.25 -11.55 -6.29
CA GLN A 50 6.91 -12.81 -6.65
C GLN A 50 5.95 -13.99 -6.52
N LEU A 51 5.19 -14.07 -5.42
CA LEU A 51 4.19 -15.12 -5.20
C LEU A 51 3.06 -15.07 -6.25
N ARG A 52 2.59 -13.88 -6.63
CA ARG A 52 1.59 -13.72 -7.70
C ARG A 52 2.11 -14.21 -9.05
N MET A 53 3.37 -13.92 -9.39
CA MET A 53 4.01 -14.42 -10.61
C MET A 53 4.14 -15.95 -10.58
N LEU A 54 4.62 -16.51 -9.47
CA LEU A 54 4.76 -17.96 -9.29
C LEU A 54 3.41 -18.68 -9.38
N LYS A 55 2.38 -18.17 -8.69
CA LYS A 55 1.01 -18.68 -8.76
C LYS A 55 0.49 -18.69 -10.20
N SER A 56 0.63 -17.58 -10.92
CA SER A 56 0.17 -17.45 -12.29
C SER A 56 0.93 -18.38 -13.24
N SER A 57 2.25 -18.56 -13.02
CA SER A 57 3.08 -19.53 -13.75
C SER A 57 2.60 -20.96 -13.50
N LEU A 58 2.39 -21.33 -12.23
CA LEU A 58 1.96 -22.67 -11.86
C LEU A 58 0.54 -22.99 -12.38
N GLN A 59 -0.39 -22.04 -12.28
CA GLN A 59 -1.74 -22.19 -12.84
C GLN A 59 -1.73 -22.35 -14.37
N ARG A 60 -0.79 -21.72 -15.08
CA ARG A 60 -0.60 -21.96 -16.51
C ARG A 60 -0.09 -23.38 -16.77
N LYS A 61 0.91 -23.84 -16.01
CA LYS A 61 1.42 -25.23 -16.12
C LYS A 61 0.34 -26.27 -15.85
N VAL A 62 -0.47 -26.07 -14.80
CA VAL A 62 -1.59 -26.97 -14.49
C VAL A 62 -2.57 -27.03 -15.65
N ARG A 63 -2.99 -25.88 -16.20
CA ARG A 63 -3.90 -25.85 -17.35
C ARG A 63 -3.30 -26.51 -18.59
N ASP A 64 -2.03 -26.26 -18.88
CA ASP A 64 -1.32 -26.89 -20.01
C ASP A 64 -1.29 -28.42 -19.85
N LEU A 65 -0.84 -28.91 -18.69
CA LEU A 65 -0.80 -30.35 -18.41
C LEU A 65 -2.19 -31.00 -18.42
N SER A 66 -3.21 -30.34 -17.85
CA SER A 66 -4.60 -30.83 -17.91
C SER A 66 -5.11 -30.90 -19.34
N SER A 67 -4.78 -29.92 -20.19
CA SER A 67 -5.18 -29.96 -21.60
C SER A 67 -4.48 -31.09 -22.36
N ARG A 68 -3.18 -31.29 -22.14
CA ARG A 68 -2.41 -32.42 -22.71
C ARG A 68 -2.99 -33.75 -22.28
N LEU A 69 -3.28 -33.93 -20.98
CA LEU A 69 -3.88 -35.16 -20.46
C LEU A 69 -5.24 -35.43 -21.11
N SER A 70 -6.08 -34.40 -21.27
CA SER A 70 -7.38 -34.53 -21.94
C SER A 70 -7.25 -34.91 -23.42
N THR A 71 -6.18 -34.51 -24.09
CA THR A 71 -5.92 -34.91 -25.49
C THR A 71 -5.34 -36.32 -25.62
N LEU A 72 -4.52 -36.76 -24.64
CA LEU A 72 -3.87 -38.07 -24.65
C LEU A 72 -4.80 -39.18 -24.16
N VAL A 73 -5.79 -38.87 -23.32
CA VAL A 73 -6.79 -39.83 -22.86
C VAL A 73 -8.17 -39.42 -23.40
N PRO A 74 -8.46 -39.66 -24.68
CA PRO A 74 -9.81 -39.48 -25.20
C PRO A 74 -10.71 -40.58 -24.61
N GLY A 75 -11.46 -40.26 -23.55
CA GLY A 75 -12.50 -41.15 -23.01
C GLY A 75 -12.53 -41.34 -21.50
N THR A 76 -11.60 -40.79 -20.71
CA THR A 76 -11.85 -40.66 -19.27
C THR A 76 -12.72 -39.44 -19.04
N GLU A 77 -14.01 -39.73 -18.92
CA GLU A 77 -15.05 -38.78 -18.56
C GLU A 77 -14.60 -37.85 -17.44
N LYS A 78 -15.03 -36.60 -17.57
CA LYS A 78 -14.94 -35.49 -16.63
C LYS A 78 -14.91 -35.95 -15.17
N GLY A 79 -13.73 -36.32 -14.68
CA GLY A 79 -13.38 -36.29 -13.28
C GLY A 79 -13.27 -34.83 -12.90
N ALA A 80 -14.42 -34.19 -12.68
CA ALA A 80 -14.50 -32.92 -12.03
C ALA A 80 -13.67 -33.02 -10.75
N ILE A 81 -12.49 -32.41 -10.76
CA ILE A 81 -11.90 -31.90 -9.53
C ILE A 81 -12.83 -30.76 -9.14
N LYS A 82 -14.00 -31.13 -8.59
CA LYS A 82 -14.77 -30.30 -7.67
C LYS A 82 -13.75 -29.93 -6.61
N GLY A 83 -13.12 -28.77 -6.76
CA GLY A 83 -12.79 -27.97 -5.60
C GLY A 83 -14.07 -27.93 -4.78
N GLY A 84 -14.04 -28.56 -3.62
CA GLY A 84 -15.23 -28.76 -2.80
C GLY A 84 -15.95 -27.44 -2.59
N GLN A 85 -17.08 -27.25 -3.26
CA GLN A 85 -18.26 -26.79 -2.56
C GLN A 85 -18.68 -27.95 -1.66
N ALA A 86 -17.97 -28.07 -0.52
CA ALA A 86 -18.59 -28.63 0.65
C ALA A 86 -19.77 -27.70 0.98
N THR A 87 -20.95 -28.29 0.98
CA THR A 87 -22.14 -27.77 1.64
C THR A 87 -21.80 -27.48 3.10
N ALA A 88 -21.38 -26.26 3.40
CA ALA A 88 -21.53 -25.70 4.73
C ALA A 88 -22.71 -24.73 4.64
N GLN A 89 -23.93 -25.28 4.83
CA GLN A 89 -25.01 -24.49 5.38
C GLN A 89 -24.47 -23.86 6.66
N LEU A 90 -24.20 -22.55 6.63
CA LEU A 90 -24.13 -21.80 7.88
C LEU A 90 -25.49 -21.97 8.56
N PRO A 91 -25.57 -22.27 9.87
CA PRO A 91 -26.82 -22.16 10.58
C PRO A 91 -27.34 -20.74 10.41
N SER A 92 -28.59 -20.62 9.96
CA SER A 92 -29.33 -19.37 9.90
C SER A 92 -29.23 -18.63 11.24
N PRO A 93 -28.98 -17.31 11.25
CA PRO A 93 -29.03 -16.54 12.49
C PRO A 93 -30.44 -16.65 13.09
N PRO A 94 -30.58 -16.81 14.42
CA PRO A 94 -31.88 -16.90 15.06
C PRO A 94 -32.69 -15.61 14.83
N PRO A 95 -34.02 -15.70 14.73
CA PRO A 95 -34.87 -14.52 14.58
C PRO A 95 -34.73 -13.63 15.81
N ALA A 96 -34.28 -12.39 15.60
CA ALA A 96 -34.28 -11.37 16.62
C ALA A 96 -35.73 -11.00 16.96
N LEU A 97 -36.27 -11.66 17.98
CA LEU A 97 -37.39 -11.13 18.76
C LEU A 97 -36.89 -9.87 19.47
N GLY A 98 -37.37 -8.71 19.04
CA GLY A 98 -37.10 -7.46 19.75
C GLY A 98 -37.13 -6.24 18.85
N ALA A 99 -38.30 -5.94 18.28
CA ALA A 99 -38.63 -4.57 17.95
C ALA A 99 -38.58 -3.75 19.25
N VAL A 100 -37.53 -2.96 19.45
CA VAL A 100 -37.55 -1.84 20.39
C VAL A 100 -37.44 -0.57 19.57
N THR A 101 -38.56 0.13 19.56
CA THR A 101 -38.78 1.46 19.03
C THR A 101 -37.89 2.47 19.74
N GLY A 102 -37.24 3.36 18.97
CA GLY A 102 -36.81 4.68 19.46
C GLY A 102 -35.38 5.08 19.03
N PRO A 103 -35.19 6.27 18.44
CA PRO A 103 -33.86 6.83 18.23
C PRO A 103 -33.44 7.67 19.45
N PRO A 104 -32.18 7.56 19.90
CA PRO A 104 -31.56 8.68 20.62
C PRO A 104 -30.10 8.92 20.16
N PRO A 105 -29.45 10.04 20.56
CA PRO A 105 -29.01 11.06 19.61
C PRO A 105 -27.49 11.31 19.65
N GLY A 106 -27.01 12.07 18.66
CA GLY A 106 -25.87 12.97 18.85
C GLY A 106 -24.49 12.34 18.90
N MET A 107 -23.81 12.32 17.75
CA MET A 107 -22.37 12.64 17.69
C MET A 107 -22.06 13.36 16.38
N PRO A 108 -21.72 14.67 16.40
CA PRO A 108 -21.13 15.35 15.26
C PRO A 108 -19.74 14.76 15.02
N GLY A 109 -19.59 13.99 13.94
CA GLY A 109 -18.28 13.49 13.51
C GLY A 109 -17.35 14.65 13.12
N PRO A 110 -16.03 14.49 13.27
CA PRO A 110 -15.06 15.50 12.83
C PRO A 110 -15.21 15.73 11.33
N ARG A 111 -15.57 16.97 10.96
CA ARG A 111 -15.68 17.45 9.58
C ARG A 111 -14.35 17.25 8.85
N GLN A 112 -14.42 16.55 7.71
CA GLN A 112 -13.41 16.61 6.67
C GLN A 112 -13.42 18.03 6.07
N ASN A 113 -12.40 18.83 6.35
CA ASN A 113 -12.13 20.01 5.55
C ASN A 113 -11.36 19.59 4.31
N THR A 114 -12.06 19.52 3.19
CA THR A 114 -11.47 19.63 1.86
C THR A 114 -11.06 21.09 1.67
N SER A 115 -9.76 21.35 1.69
CA SER A 115 -9.17 22.58 1.16
C SER A 115 -8.06 22.22 0.20
N SER A 116 -8.46 21.87 -1.01
CA SER A 116 -7.65 22.17 -2.19
C SER A 116 -7.84 23.66 -2.47
N ARG A 117 -6.75 24.45 -2.54
CA ARG A 117 -6.49 25.46 -3.58
C ARG A 117 -5.28 26.34 -3.22
N GLU A 118 -4.30 26.30 -4.13
CA GLU A 118 -3.29 27.31 -4.45
C GLU A 118 -2.24 27.71 -3.39
N LEU A 119 -1.01 27.24 -3.61
CA LEU A 119 0.16 28.09 -3.86
C LEU A 119 1.34 27.18 -4.27
N LEU A 120 1.40 26.89 -5.57
CA LEU A 120 2.55 26.32 -6.25
C LEU A 120 2.99 27.38 -7.28
N GLU A 121 3.87 28.28 -6.86
CA GLU A 121 4.70 29.07 -7.77
C GLU A 121 6.11 29.06 -7.19
N ASP A 122 6.98 28.21 -7.72
CA ASP A 122 8.23 28.64 -8.34
C ASP A 122 8.93 27.42 -8.94
N ALA A 123 8.67 27.16 -10.22
CA ALA A 123 9.46 26.22 -11.02
C ALA A 123 9.47 26.71 -12.47
N PRO A 124 10.60 27.21 -13.00
CA PRO A 124 10.69 27.55 -14.40
C PRO A 124 10.77 26.26 -15.26
N SER A 125 9.83 26.13 -16.19
CA SER A 125 9.91 25.18 -17.31
C SER A 125 10.92 25.63 -18.35
N PRO A 126 11.41 24.73 -19.22
CA PRO A 126 11.22 25.02 -20.64
C PRO A 126 10.76 23.84 -21.50
N VAL A 127 9.69 24.13 -22.24
CA VAL A 127 9.46 23.87 -23.68
C VAL A 127 9.38 22.42 -24.16
N LEU A 128 8.12 21.99 -24.36
CA LEU A 128 7.70 21.01 -25.36
C LEU A 128 8.00 21.48 -26.79
N LYS A 129 8.71 20.66 -27.56
CA LYS A 129 8.50 20.49 -29.01
C LYS A 129 8.47 18.99 -29.34
N GLN A 130 7.27 18.48 -29.59
CA GLN A 130 7.02 17.22 -30.33
C GLN A 130 6.99 17.53 -31.86
N PRO A 131 6.84 16.58 -32.82
CA PRO A 131 6.64 15.11 -32.71
C PRO A 131 7.54 14.25 -33.64
N VAL A 132 7.34 12.94 -33.48
CA VAL A 132 7.85 11.74 -34.16
C VAL A 132 7.81 11.78 -35.70
N GLN A 133 8.82 11.16 -36.37
CA GLN A 133 8.62 10.45 -37.63
C GLN A 133 9.49 9.18 -37.72
N LEU A 134 8.84 8.07 -38.09
CA LEU A 134 9.36 6.71 -38.31
C LEU A 134 10.31 6.63 -39.52
N ALA A 135 11.25 5.68 -39.48
CA ALA A 135 12.18 5.29 -40.55
C ALA A 135 11.46 4.75 -41.82
N PRO A 136 12.16 4.68 -42.99
CA PRO A 136 12.71 3.37 -43.39
C PRO A 136 14.00 3.37 -44.27
N VAL A 137 14.75 2.27 -44.16
CA VAL A 137 15.42 1.43 -45.20
C VAL A 137 16.29 2.06 -46.31
N GLY A 138 17.50 1.50 -46.47
CA GLY A 138 18.30 1.47 -47.72
C GLY A 138 19.78 1.80 -47.47
N SER A 139 20.68 0.81 -47.37
CA SER A 139 21.44 0.17 -48.47
C SER A 139 22.63 1.00 -48.98
N SER A 140 23.75 0.29 -49.20
CA SER A 140 24.98 0.69 -49.92
C SER A 140 26.00 1.45 -49.08
N SER A 141 27.32 1.30 -49.24
CA SER A 141 28.24 0.29 -49.80
C SER A 141 29.62 0.95 -49.68
N GLN A 142 30.66 0.12 -49.55
CA GLN A 142 32.03 0.35 -50.05
C GLN A 142 32.89 1.47 -49.44
N GLU A 143 34.00 1.09 -48.81
CA GLU A 143 35.37 1.06 -49.37
C GLU A 143 36.07 2.42 -49.27
N LEU A 144 37.05 2.49 -48.36
CA LEU A 144 38.47 2.72 -48.66
C LEU A 144 39.29 2.56 -47.37
#